data_AF-A0AAU9JJT2-F1
#
_entry.id   AF-A0AAU9JJT2-F1
#
_cell.length_a   1.000
_cell.length_b   1.000
_cell.length_c   1.000
_cell.angle_alpha   90.00
_cell.angle_beta   90.00
_cell.angle_gamma   90.00
#
_symmetry.space_group_name_H-M   'P 1'
#
loop_
_entity.id
_entity.type
_entity.pdbx_description
1 polymer ?
#
loop_
_entity_poly.entity_id
_entity_poly.type
_entity_poly.pdbx_seq_one_letter_code
_entity_poly.pdbx_strand_id
1 'polypeptide(L)'
;MREVFVSSVEDFVAKFEEHKREGPLLALFVGSVDPSTGENWCGDCRNAHPFIHNAYASGGEKTIIISEVGVRDVWKNPENSFRKHQKTRLRCVPTLIRYQNGNEVIRLEEGQLTRQEMVDEVFS
;
A
#
# COMPACT_ATOMS: atom_id res chain seq x y z
N MET A 1 13.84 2.21 -8.00
CA MET A 1 12.38 2.00 -7.79
C MET A 1 11.68 3.35 -7.98
N ARG A 2 10.43 3.37 -8.43
CA ARG A 2 9.63 4.59 -8.65
C ARG A 2 8.48 4.63 -7.65
N GLU A 3 8.41 5.69 -6.85
CA GLU A 3 7.30 5.91 -5.90
C GLU A 3 6.27 6.87 -6.48
N VAL A 4 5.00 6.52 -6.30
CA VAL A 4 3.85 7.34 -6.69
C VAL A 4 2.95 7.50 -5.49
N PHE A 5 2.83 8.72 -4.96
CA PHE A 5 1.99 9.01 -3.81
C PHE A 5 0.60 9.47 -4.25
N VAL A 6 -0.44 8.89 -3.64
CA VAL A 6 -1.86 9.23 -3.90
C VAL A 6 -2.64 9.23 -2.58
N SER A 7 -3.74 9.97 -2.53
CA SER A 7 -4.57 10.10 -1.31
C SER A 7 -6.07 9.87 -1.56
N SER A 8 -6.43 9.39 -2.75
CA SER A 8 -7.81 9.05 -3.13
C SER A 8 -7.84 7.71 -3.87
N VAL A 9 -9.00 7.04 -3.85
CA VAL A 9 -9.14 5.76 -4.55
C VAL A 9 -9.17 5.96 -6.06
N GLU A 10 -9.67 7.11 -6.52
CA GLU A 10 -9.71 7.54 -7.91
C GLU A 10 -8.30 7.72 -8.46
N ASP A 11 -7.43 8.44 -7.73
CA ASP A 11 -6.02 8.62 -8.12
C ASP A 11 -5.26 7.29 -8.10
N PHE A 12 -5.53 6.45 -7.08
CA PHE A 12 -4.98 5.10 -7.05
C PHE A 12 -5.37 4.30 -8.30
N VAL A 13 -6.65 4.32 -8.69
CA VAL A 13 -7.12 3.60 -9.88
C VAL A 13 -6.48 4.17 -11.15
N ALA A 14 -6.38 5.49 -11.29
CA ALA A 14 -5.72 6.11 -12.43
C ALA A 14 -4.26 5.67 -12.56
N LYS A 15 -3.50 5.70 -11.46
CA LYS A 15 -2.09 5.27 -11.43
C LYS A 15 -1.92 3.77 -11.59
N PHE A 16 -2.85 2.98 -11.07
CA PHE A 16 -2.90 1.56 -11.34
C PHE A 16 -3.05 1.29 -12.85
N GLU A 17 -4.01 1.94 -13.50
CA GLU A 17 -4.26 1.74 -14.94
C GLU A 17 -3.08 2.19 -15.82
N GLU A 18 -2.39 3.26 -15.42
CA GLU A 18 -1.16 3.76 -16.06
C GLU A 18 -0.03 2.72 -16.02
N HIS A 19 0.22 2.11 -14.86
CA HIS A 19 1.42 1.28 -14.64
C HIS A 19 1.19 -0.23 -14.67
N LYS A 20 -0.05 -0.73 -14.70
CA LYS A 20 -0.37 -2.18 -14.53
C LYS A 20 0.24 -3.12 -15.59
N ARG A 21 0.76 -2.60 -16.69
CA ARG A 21 1.39 -3.36 -17.79
C ARG A 21 2.90 -3.11 -17.93
N GLU A 22 3.49 -2.24 -17.10
CA GLU A 22 4.93 -1.92 -17.17
C GLU A 22 5.81 -2.99 -16.50
N GLY A 23 5.20 -3.92 -15.75
CA GLY A 23 5.88 -4.97 -15.01
C GLY A 23 5.19 -5.24 -13.67
N PRO A 24 5.91 -5.79 -12.67
CA PRO A 24 5.41 -5.88 -11.31
C PRO A 24 5.08 -4.50 -10.76
N LEU A 25 3.82 -4.32 -10.36
CA LEU A 25 3.32 -3.09 -9.75
C LEU A 25 2.96 -3.38 -8.28
N LEU A 26 3.51 -2.59 -7.37
CA LEU A 26 3.19 -2.68 -5.95
C LEU A 26 2.18 -1.60 -5.56
N ALA A 27 1.26 -1.92 -4.66
CA ALA A 27 0.32 -0.98 -4.06
C ALA A 27 0.38 -1.12 -2.54
N LEU A 28 0.82 -0.07 -1.86
CA LEU A 28 0.90 0.01 -0.42
C LEU A 28 -0.16 0.98 0.10
N PHE A 29 -1.09 0.49 0.90
CA PHE A 29 -2.13 1.30 1.52
C PHE A 29 -1.80 1.51 2.99
N VAL A 30 -1.75 2.77 3.41
CA VAL A 30 -1.35 3.18 4.76
C VAL A 30 -2.28 4.26 5.29
N GLY A 31 -2.28 4.46 6.61
CA GLY A 31 -2.90 5.66 7.20
C GLY A 31 -2.21 6.94 6.71
N SER A 32 -2.90 8.07 6.78
CA SER A 32 -2.26 9.37 6.54
C SER A 32 -1.32 9.79 7.68
N VAL A 33 -0.47 10.77 7.41
CA VAL A 33 0.30 11.48 8.45
C VAL A 33 -0.64 12.33 9.30
N ASP A 34 -0.50 12.27 10.62
CA ASP A 34 -1.19 13.15 11.57
C ASP A 34 -0.45 14.49 11.64
N PRO A 35 -1.10 15.62 11.29
CA PRO A 35 -0.45 16.94 11.27
C PRO A 35 0.08 17.40 12.63
N SER A 36 -0.45 16.88 13.75
CA SER A 36 -0.03 17.27 15.10
C SER A 36 1.25 16.59 15.56
N THR A 37 1.53 15.38 15.04
CA THR A 37 2.70 14.58 15.43
C THR A 37 3.74 14.48 14.31
N GLY A 38 3.34 14.70 13.05
CA GLY A 38 4.16 14.46 11.88
C GLY A 38 4.35 12.97 11.57
N GLU A 39 3.65 12.07 12.26
CA GLU A 39 3.78 10.63 12.10
C GLU A 39 2.51 9.99 11.52
N ASN A 40 2.64 8.80 10.93
CA ASN A 40 1.50 8.00 10.51
C ASN A 40 0.64 7.63 11.73
N TRP A 41 -0.66 7.94 11.69
CA TRP A 41 -1.56 7.64 12.82
C TRP A 41 -1.73 6.15 13.08
N CYS A 42 -1.44 5.29 12.10
CA CYS A 42 -1.56 3.85 12.21
C CYS A 42 -0.28 3.24 12.79
N GLY A 43 -0.39 2.69 14.01
CA GLY A 43 0.71 1.98 14.67
C GLY A 43 1.29 0.84 13.83
N ASP A 44 0.44 0.03 13.21
CA ASP A 44 0.89 -1.10 12.38
C ASP A 44 1.60 -0.64 11.11
N CYS A 45 1.20 0.51 10.53
CA CYS A 45 1.93 1.10 9.40
C CYS A 45 3.35 1.49 9.82
N ARG A 46 3.52 2.09 11.00
CA ARG A 46 4.85 2.42 11.54
C ARG A 46 5.67 1.16 11.83
N ASN A 47 5.06 0.11 12.36
CA ASN A 47 5.73 -1.16 12.66
C ASN A 47 6.18 -1.90 11.39
N ALA A 48 5.39 -1.84 10.32
CA ALA A 48 5.71 -2.48 9.04
C ALA A 48 6.75 -1.71 8.21
N HIS A 49 6.86 -0.39 8.41
CA HIS A 49 7.77 0.49 7.67
C HIS A 49 9.21 -0.04 7.52
N PRO A 50 9.93 -0.48 8.58
CA PRO A 50 11.31 -0.97 8.43
C PRO A 50 11.42 -2.20 7.52
N PHE A 51 10.44 -3.12 7.55
CA PHE A 51 10.45 -4.34 6.74
C PHE A 51 10.23 -4.03 5.25
N ILE A 52 9.27 -3.14 4.96
CA ILE A 52 9.00 -2.64 3.61
C ILE A 52 10.21 -1.88 3.08
N HIS A 53 10.81 -1.00 3.89
CA HIS A 53 12.00 -0.24 3.51
C HIS A 53 13.20 -1.16 3.20
N ASN A 54 13.41 -2.21 3.99
CA ASN A 54 14.48 -3.18 3.74
C ASN A 54 14.28 -3.93 2.41
N ALA A 55 13.06 -4.40 2.14
CA ALA A 55 12.73 -5.09 0.89
C ALA A 55 12.78 -4.14 -0.32
N TYR A 56 12.42 -2.88 -0.11
CA TYR A 56 12.56 -1.82 -1.12
C TYR A 56 14.03 -1.62 -1.52
N ALA A 57 14.92 -1.55 -0.52
CA ALA A 57 16.34 -1.30 -0.74
C ALA A 57 17.06 -2.46 -1.45
N SER A 58 16.61 -3.70 -1.25
CA SER A 58 17.12 -4.89 -1.93
C SER A 58 16.40 -5.19 -3.26
N GLY A 59 15.26 -4.56 -3.50
CA GLY A 59 14.41 -4.79 -4.67
C GLY A 59 14.95 -4.16 -5.96
N GLY A 60 14.71 -4.83 -7.09
CA GLY A 60 15.00 -4.29 -8.43
C GLY A 60 14.08 -3.12 -8.83
N GLU A 61 14.21 -2.65 -10.08
CA GLU A 61 13.35 -1.58 -10.61
C GLU A 61 11.88 -2.01 -10.66
N LYS A 62 11.05 -1.35 -9.85
CA LYS A 62 9.60 -1.55 -9.75
C LYS A 62 8.91 -0.19 -9.55
N THR A 63 7.61 -0.13 -9.83
CA THR A 63 6.76 1.00 -9.43
C THR A 63 5.98 0.61 -8.19
N ILE A 64 5.95 1.48 -7.17
CA ILE A 64 5.11 1.33 -5.99
C ILE A 64 4.18 2.55 -5.88
N ILE A 65 2.88 2.27 -5.80
CA ILE A 65 1.86 3.28 -5.51
C ILE A 65 1.63 3.25 -4.00
N ILE A 66 1.95 4.35 -3.32
CA ILE A 66 1.73 4.53 -1.89
C ILE A 66 0.44 5.35 -1.74
N SER A 67 -0.58 4.74 -1.16
CA SER A 67 -1.92 5.29 -1.07
C SER A 67 -2.30 5.54 0.38
N GLU A 68 -2.49 6.81 0.72
CA GLU A 68 -3.04 7.19 2.01
C GLU A 68 -4.56 7.03 2.01
N VAL A 69 -5.08 6.26 2.96
CA VAL A 69 -6.54 5.99 3.08
C VAL A 69 -7.31 7.10 3.79
N GLY A 70 -6.61 8.19 4.12
CA GLY A 70 -7.10 9.33 4.89
C GLY A 70 -6.79 9.25 6.38
N VAL A 71 -7.32 10.22 7.12
CA VAL A 71 -7.22 10.29 8.59
C VAL A 71 -7.97 9.14 9.25
N ARG A 72 -7.61 8.83 10.50
CA ARG A 72 -8.13 7.68 11.25
C ARG A 72 -9.66 7.57 11.24
N ASP A 73 -10.37 8.67 11.43
CA ASP A 73 -11.83 8.66 11.49
C ASP A 73 -12.48 8.41 10.12
N VAL A 74 -11.87 8.93 9.04
CA VAL A 74 -12.28 8.65 7.66
C VAL A 74 -12.05 7.17 7.31
N TRP A 75 -10.94 6.58 7.77
CA TRP A 75 -10.65 5.16 7.55
C TRP A 75 -11.58 4.20 8.32
N LYS A 76 -11.93 4.57 9.55
CA LYS A 76 -12.82 3.75 10.41
C LYS A 76 -14.25 3.67 9.88
N ASN A 77 -14.67 4.64 9.07
CA ASN A 77 -15.98 4.61 8.44
C ASN A 77 -16.09 3.40 7.49
N PRO A 78 -17.07 2.48 7.67
CA PRO A 78 -17.30 1.36 6.75
C PRO A 78 -17.57 1.78 5.30
N GLU A 79 -18.08 3.00 5.09
CA GLU A 79 -18.34 3.59 3.77
C GLU A 79 -17.11 4.28 3.16
N ASN A 80 -15.92 4.13 3.76
CA ASN A 80 -14.67 4.59 3.16
C ASN A 80 -14.48 4.00 1.75
N SER A 81 -14.18 4.85 0.77
CA SER A 81 -14.10 4.45 -0.63
C SER A 81 -13.08 3.33 -0.87
N PHE A 82 -11.95 3.30 -0.18
CA PHE A 82 -10.97 2.22 -0.31
C PHE A 82 -11.47 0.87 0.20
N ARG A 83 -12.39 0.85 1.16
CA ARG A 83 -13.04 -0.39 1.65
C ARG A 83 -14.03 -0.93 0.61
N LYS A 84 -14.82 -0.02 0.04
CA LYS A 84 -15.96 -0.36 -0.86
C LYS A 84 -15.52 -0.60 -2.30
N HIS A 85 -14.42 0.02 -2.73
CA HIS A 85 -14.01 -0.01 -4.12
C HIS A 85 -13.54 -1.41 -4.54
N GLN A 86 -14.04 -1.88 -5.69
CA GLN A 86 -13.85 -3.27 -6.12
C GLN A 86 -12.40 -3.63 -6.43
N LYS A 87 -11.55 -2.65 -6.77
CA LYS A 87 -10.13 -2.88 -7.05
C LYS A 87 -9.31 -3.12 -5.77
N THR A 88 -9.63 -2.40 -4.69
CA THR A 88 -8.82 -2.36 -3.47
C THR A 88 -9.35 -3.33 -2.41
N ARG A 89 -10.67 -3.28 -2.15
CA ARG A 89 -11.40 -4.09 -1.17
C ARG A 89 -10.68 -4.15 0.19
N LEU A 90 -10.18 -3.01 0.65
CA LEU A 90 -9.33 -3.00 1.85
C LEU A 90 -10.13 -3.36 3.10
N ARG A 91 -9.56 -4.25 3.90
CA ARG A 91 -10.10 -4.65 5.21
C ARG A 91 -9.38 -3.95 6.35
N CYS A 92 -8.10 -3.71 6.17
CA CYS A 92 -7.16 -3.20 7.16
C CYS A 92 -6.08 -2.33 6.51
N VAL A 93 -5.33 -1.61 7.34
CA VAL A 93 -4.07 -0.97 6.97
C VAL A 93 -3.02 -1.31 8.03
N PRO A 94 -1.74 -1.53 7.67
CA PRO A 94 -1.22 -1.49 6.30
C PRO A 94 -1.68 -2.70 5.47
N THR A 95 -1.82 -2.49 4.17
CA THR A 95 -2.03 -3.57 3.18
C THR A 95 -1.06 -3.37 2.04
N LEU A 96 -0.31 -4.40 1.67
CA LEU A 96 0.62 -4.38 0.54
C LEU A 96 0.18 -5.43 -0.49
N ILE A 97 0.02 -5.00 -1.74
CA ILE A 97 -0.43 -5.86 -2.83
C ILE A 97 0.59 -5.82 -3.96
N ARG A 98 0.92 -6.99 -4.51
CA ARG A 98 1.62 -7.12 -5.78
C ARG A 98 0.64 -7.42 -6.89
N TYR A 99 0.78 -6.69 -7.98
CA TYR A 99 0.09 -6.93 -9.22
C TYR A 99 1.08 -7.31 -10.33
N GLN A 100 0.63 -8.19 -11.23
CA GLN A 100 1.32 -8.51 -12.48
C GLN A 100 0.31 -8.51 -13.63
N ASN A 101 0.59 -7.73 -14.67
CA ASN A 101 -0.32 -7.55 -15.82
C ASN A 101 -1.76 -7.21 -15.41
N GLY A 102 -1.92 -6.39 -14.36
CA GLY A 102 -3.20 -5.96 -13.82
C GLY A 102 -3.93 -6.96 -12.93
N ASN A 103 -3.36 -8.14 -12.66
CA ASN A 103 -3.92 -9.15 -11.77
C ASN A 103 -3.21 -9.14 -10.42
N GLU A 104 -3.98 -9.25 -9.34
CA GLU A 104 -3.44 -9.44 -8.00
C GLU A 104 -2.77 -10.80 -7.91
N VAL A 105 -1.52 -10.84 -7.45
CA VAL A 105 -0.75 -12.08 -7.29
C VAL A 105 -0.41 -12.37 -5.84
N ILE A 106 -0.13 -11.34 -5.03
CA ILE A 106 0.17 -11.47 -3.60
C ILE A 106 -0.48 -10.32 -2.85
N ARG A 107 -1.06 -10.60 -1.68
CA ARG A 107 -1.59 -9.61 -0.74
C ARG A 107 -1.13 -9.94 0.68
N LEU A 108 -0.54 -8.95 1.33
CA LEU A 108 -0.20 -8.98 2.75
C LEU A 108 -1.01 -7.91 3.49
N GLU A 109 -1.46 -8.26 4.69
CA GLU A 109 -2.30 -7.43 5.56
C GLU A 109 -1.70 -7.36 6.98
N GLU A 110 -1.70 -6.17 7.59
CA GLU A 110 -1.31 -5.91 8.99
C GLU A 110 0.03 -6.56 9.40
N GLY A 111 0.01 -7.45 10.40
CA GLY A 111 1.20 -8.11 10.95
C GLY A 111 1.90 -9.05 9.96
N GLN A 112 1.30 -9.36 8.81
CA GLN A 112 2.03 -10.06 7.75
C GLN A 112 3.17 -9.21 7.19
N LEU A 113 3.05 -7.88 7.23
CA LEU A 113 4.09 -6.96 6.75
C LEU A 113 5.22 -6.76 7.76
N THR A 114 5.16 -7.37 8.95
CA THR A 114 6.26 -7.40 9.92
C THR A 114 7.08 -8.68 9.85
N ARG A 115 6.93 -9.44 8.76
CA ARG A 115 7.67 -10.67 8.47
C ARG A 115 8.53 -10.45 7.23
N GLN A 116 9.85 -10.30 7.42
CA GLN A 116 10.76 -9.89 6.35
C GLN A 116 10.67 -10.83 5.14
N GLU A 117 10.60 -12.14 5.38
CA GLU A 117 10.50 -13.16 4.35
C GLU A 117 9.25 -13.00 3.45
N MET A 118 8.12 -12.59 4.03
CA MET A 118 6.89 -12.37 3.27
C MET A 118 6.98 -11.08 2.46
N VAL A 119 7.54 -10.03 3.05
CA VAL A 119 7.72 -8.76 2.35
C VAL A 119 8.71 -8.94 1.20
N ASP A 120 9.81 -9.66 1.40
CA ASP A 120 10.78 -9.95 0.34
C ASP A 120 10.14 -10.70 -0.84
N GLU A 121 9.24 -11.66 -0.60
CA GLU A 121 8.49 -12.37 -1.64
C GLU A 121 7.59 -11.42 -2.46
N VAL A 122 6.98 -10.43 -1.82
CA VAL A 122 6.22 -9.39 -2.52
C VAL A 122 7.13 -8.58 -3.45
N PHE A 123 8.36 -8.31 -3.02
CA PHE A 123 9.31 -7.48 -3.75
C PHE A 123 10.22 -8.23 -4.73
N SER A 124 10.20 -9.57 -4.79
CA SER A 124 11.07 -10.37 -5.69
C SER A 124 10.61 -10.32 -7.14
#